data_AF-A0A2D5A9Y1-F1
#
_entry.id   AF-A0A2D5A9Y1-F1
#
_cell.length_a   1.000
_cell.length_b   1.000
_cell.length_c   1.000
_cell.angle_alpha   90.00
_cell.angle_beta   90.00
_cell.angle_gamma   90.00
#
_symmetry.space_group_name_H-M   'P 1'
#
loop_
_entity.id
_entity.type
_entity.pdbx_description
1 polymer ?
#
loop_
_entity_poly.entity_id
_entity_poly.type
_entity_poly.pdbx_seq_one_letter_code
_entity_poly.pdbx_strand_id
1 'polypeptide(L)'
;MNALQRLLLPALAVCTIFVVGSANAARREVPLLTPQQLLEMSTDVVLARVLPEVEIETSSDGGWSRRDFTFSLLVEDVEKGEAKRGDRIEATAWHRAWVGLGGPPPSSVGHRPLPLAGEIARFHLRRTDEGVLEVVLPNGVELATSADPLDPVRYGDAPRVEPDGSDASDDTAAKAPVDPFGWDVILILLALPVLVGSLKQPGKARWTLLGISLLMFVGAALIAIS
;
A
#
# COMPACT_ATOMS: atom_id res chain seq x y z
N MET A 1 13.87 3.05 62.29
CA MET A 1 12.72 3.20 61.37
C MET A 1 13.25 3.86 60.10
N ASN A 2 13.83 3.05 59.22
CA ASN A 2 14.87 3.54 58.30
C ASN A 2 14.52 3.23 56.85
N ALA A 3 14.43 4.30 56.06
CA ALA A 3 14.69 4.48 54.62
C ALA A 3 14.09 3.51 53.57
N LEU A 4 13.94 2.21 53.83
CA LEU A 4 13.51 1.22 52.85
C LEU A 4 12.03 1.38 52.45
N GLN A 5 11.17 1.83 53.37
CA GLN A 5 9.73 2.02 53.10
C GLN A 5 9.40 3.30 52.31
N ARG A 6 10.33 4.25 52.19
CA ARG A 6 10.09 5.52 51.47
C ARG A 6 10.45 5.48 49.98
N LEU A 7 11.08 4.40 49.52
CA LEU A 7 11.48 4.21 48.13
C LEU A 7 10.61 3.20 47.36
N LEU A 8 9.77 2.44 48.06
CA LEU A 8 8.92 1.42 47.45
C LEU A 8 7.57 1.95 46.93
N LEU A 9 7.15 3.14 47.35
CA LEU A 9 5.88 3.74 46.91
C LEU A 9 5.91 4.44 45.53
N PRO A 10 6.99 5.12 45.08
CA PRO A 10 6.99 5.72 43.74
C PRO A 10 7.33 4.70 42.64
N ALA A 11 8.03 3.61 42.96
CA ALA A 11 8.40 2.60 41.96
C ALA A 11 7.20 1.76 41.49
N LEU A 12 6.20 1.55 42.36
CA LEU A 12 4.99 0.80 42.02
C LEU A 12 3.95 1.62 41.26
N ALA A 13 4.06 2.96 41.28
CA ALA A 13 3.19 3.88 40.55
C ALA A 13 3.65 4.14 39.11
N VAL A 14 4.94 3.92 38.79
CA VAL A 14 5.48 4.13 37.43
C VAL A 14 5.26 2.90 36.53
N CYS A 15 5.19 1.69 37.10
CA CYS A 15 4.96 0.46 36.32
C CYS A 15 3.50 0.23 35.91
N THR A 16 2.52 0.93 36.51
CA THR A 16 1.09 0.77 36.18
C THR A 16 0.61 1.67 35.04
N ILE A 17 1.40 2.66 34.60
CA ILE A 17 0.99 3.61 33.55
C ILE A 17 1.32 3.10 32.12
N PHE A 18 2.13 2.05 31.97
CA PHE A 18 2.61 1.59 30.65
C PHE A 18 1.81 0.43 30.01
N VAL A 19 0.58 0.16 30.44
CA VAL A 19 -0.28 -0.89 29.85
C VAL A 19 -1.52 -0.32 29.15
N VAL A 20 -1.66 1.01 29.07
CA VAL A 20 -2.78 1.62 28.34
C VAL A 20 -2.41 1.77 26.86
N GLY A 21 -3.07 0.95 26.02
CA GLY A 21 -3.43 1.40 24.68
C GLY A 21 -2.58 0.87 23.53
N SER A 22 -2.40 -0.44 23.42
CA SER A 22 -2.30 -1.09 22.11
C SER A 22 -3.53 -1.93 21.86
N ALA A 23 -4.71 -1.30 21.95
CA ALA A 23 -5.86 -1.80 21.23
C ALA A 23 -5.52 -1.57 19.75
N ASN A 24 -4.91 -2.58 19.12
CA ASN A 24 -4.90 -2.69 17.67
C ASN A 24 -6.35 -2.47 17.24
N ALA A 25 -6.61 -1.33 16.61
CA ALA A 25 -7.86 -1.11 15.91
C ALA A 25 -7.90 -2.17 14.82
N ALA A 26 -8.52 -3.31 15.15
CA ALA A 26 -8.85 -4.35 14.20
C ALA A 26 -9.68 -3.64 13.12
N ARG A 27 -9.05 -3.41 11.97
CA ARG A 27 -9.65 -2.77 10.82
C ARG A 27 -10.90 -3.58 10.50
N ARG A 28 -12.09 -2.99 10.66
CA ARG A 28 -13.35 -3.62 10.31
C ARG A 28 -13.51 -3.56 8.79
N GLU A 29 -12.65 -4.30 8.08
CA GLU A 29 -12.90 -4.64 6.69
C GLU A 29 -14.04 -5.66 6.65
N VAL A 30 -14.90 -5.56 5.64
CA VAL A 30 -15.97 -6.54 5.44
C VAL A 30 -15.30 -7.90 5.16
N PRO A 31 -15.67 -8.98 5.88
CA PRO A 31 -15.09 -10.29 5.63
C PRO A 31 -15.29 -10.72 4.18
N LEU A 32 -14.28 -11.40 3.62
CA LEU A 32 -14.40 -11.98 2.28
C LEU A 32 -15.50 -13.05 2.27
N LEU A 33 -16.25 -13.09 1.18
CA LEU A 33 -17.27 -14.11 0.96
C LEU A 33 -16.62 -15.42 0.51
N THR A 34 -17.21 -16.54 0.93
CA THR A 34 -16.82 -17.86 0.44
C THR A 34 -17.28 -18.05 -1.02
N PRO A 35 -16.68 -18.99 -1.77
CA PRO A 35 -17.14 -19.31 -3.14
C PRO A 35 -18.63 -19.65 -3.21
N GLN A 36 -19.18 -20.37 -2.22
CA GLN A 36 -20.61 -20.68 -2.18
C GLN A 36 -21.46 -19.42 -2.01
N GLN A 37 -21.06 -18.50 -1.13
CA GLN A 37 -21.78 -17.25 -0.91
C GLN A 37 -21.75 -16.35 -2.16
N LEU A 38 -20.62 -16.28 -2.86
CA LEU A 38 -20.51 -15.55 -4.12
C LEU A 38 -21.47 -16.12 -5.17
N LEU A 39 -21.52 -17.44 -5.32
CA LEU A 39 -22.44 -18.11 -6.25
C LEU A 39 -23.91 -17.90 -5.91
N GLU A 40 -24.25 -17.86 -4.62
CA GLU A 40 -25.62 -17.58 -4.14
C GLU A 40 -26.04 -16.14 -4.43
N MET A 41 -25.13 -15.18 -4.25
CA MET A 41 -25.40 -13.75 -4.45
C MET A 41 -25.33 -13.30 -5.92
N SER A 42 -24.71 -14.10 -6.79
CA SER A 42 -24.54 -13.78 -8.20
C SER A 42 -25.75 -14.16 -9.04
N THR A 43 -26.16 -13.29 -9.96
CA THR A 43 -27.09 -13.65 -11.03
C THR A 43 -26.34 -14.32 -12.19
N ASP A 44 -25.13 -13.84 -12.47
CA ASP A 44 -24.30 -14.27 -13.58
C ASP A 44 -22.87 -14.56 -13.06
N VAL A 45 -22.24 -15.61 -13.58
CA VAL A 45 -20.85 -15.96 -13.28
C VAL A 45 -20.17 -16.27 -14.60
N VAL A 46 -19.17 -15.47 -14.94
CA VAL A 46 -18.50 -15.52 -16.24
C VAL A 46 -17.00 -15.51 -16.09
N LEU A 47 -16.32 -16.26 -16.95
CA LEU A 47 -14.89 -16.06 -17.20
C LEU A 47 -14.78 -15.06 -18.34
N ALA A 48 -14.15 -13.91 -18.08
CA ALA A 48 -14.08 -12.85 -19.07
C ALA A 48 -12.70 -12.21 -19.14
N ARG A 49 -12.35 -11.75 -20.33
CA ARG A 49 -11.20 -10.89 -20.57
C ARG A 49 -11.62 -9.43 -20.41
N VAL A 50 -10.87 -8.66 -19.65
CA VAL A 50 -11.05 -7.22 -19.54
C VAL A 50 -10.53 -6.56 -20.82
N LEU A 51 -11.38 -5.83 -21.53
CA LEU A 51 -10.99 -5.06 -22.69
C LEU A 51 -10.27 -3.77 -22.26
N PRO A 52 -9.50 -3.11 -23.15
CA PRO A 52 -8.80 -1.86 -22.83
C PRO A 52 -9.73 -0.68 -22.50
N GLU A 53 -11.00 -0.78 -22.89
CA GLU A 53 -12.05 0.22 -22.70
C GLU A 53 -12.60 0.15 -21.26
N VAL A 54 -11.73 0.42 -20.28
CA VAL A 54 -12.09 0.56 -18.86
C VAL A 54 -12.28 2.03 -18.54
N GLU A 55 -13.48 2.40 -18.12
CA GLU A 55 -13.76 3.75 -17.64
C GLU A 55 -13.52 3.82 -16.13
N ILE A 56 -12.87 4.90 -15.68
CA ILE A 56 -12.55 5.11 -14.28
C ILE A 56 -12.97 6.53 -13.90
N GLU A 57 -13.97 6.64 -13.03
CA GLU A 57 -14.38 7.90 -12.43
C GLU A 57 -13.77 8.02 -11.04
N THR A 58 -13.08 9.12 -10.77
CA THR A 58 -12.50 9.38 -9.44
C THR A 58 -13.24 10.50 -8.74
N SER A 59 -13.68 10.23 -7.51
CA SER A 59 -14.29 11.21 -6.63
C SER A 59 -13.54 11.27 -5.31
N SER A 60 -13.60 12.42 -4.64
CA SER A 60 -13.00 12.62 -3.32
C SER A 60 -14.04 13.17 -2.36
N ASP A 61 -14.24 12.48 -1.24
CA ASP A 61 -15.20 12.89 -0.21
C ASP A 61 -14.71 12.46 1.17
N GLY A 62 -14.78 13.38 2.15
CA GLY A 62 -14.50 13.08 3.55
C GLY A 62 -13.13 12.44 3.84
N GLY A 63 -12.10 12.74 3.05
CA GLY A 63 -10.76 12.13 3.17
C GLY A 63 -10.61 10.76 2.48
N TRP A 64 -11.64 10.30 1.76
CA TRP A 64 -11.60 9.14 0.88
C TRP A 64 -11.41 9.57 -0.57
N SER A 65 -10.53 8.88 -1.28
CA SER A 65 -10.49 8.86 -2.74
C SER A 65 -11.22 7.61 -3.21
N ARG A 66 -12.39 7.78 -3.83
CA ARG A 66 -13.18 6.70 -4.41
C ARG A 66 -12.94 6.64 -5.91
N ARG A 67 -12.90 5.42 -6.44
CA ARG A 67 -12.87 5.13 -7.87
C ARG A 67 -13.98 4.17 -8.20
N ASP A 68 -14.77 4.55 -9.19
CA ASP A 68 -15.80 3.73 -9.79
C ASP A 68 -15.29 3.28 -11.16
N PHE A 69 -15.33 1.97 -11.39
CA PHE A 69 -14.79 1.30 -12.56
C PHE A 69 -15.95 0.75 -13.38
N THR A 70 -15.94 1.00 -14.69
CA THR A 70 -16.81 0.32 -15.65
C THR A 70 -15.92 -0.53 -16.55
N PHE A 71 -15.98 -1.85 -16.37
CA PHE A 71 -15.21 -2.80 -17.16
C PHE A 71 -15.99 -3.20 -18.41
N SER A 72 -15.42 -2.97 -19.59
CA SER A 72 -15.83 -3.68 -20.80
C SER A 72 -15.25 -5.11 -20.77
N LEU A 73 -16.12 -6.12 -20.74
CA LEU A 73 -15.74 -7.52 -20.62
C LEU A 73 -16.09 -8.29 -21.90
N LEU A 74 -15.13 -9.08 -22.39
CA LEU A 74 -15.37 -10.08 -23.44
C LEU A 74 -15.50 -11.44 -22.78
N VAL A 75 -16.68 -12.05 -22.90
CA VAL A 75 -17.01 -13.33 -22.25
C VAL A 75 -16.29 -14.48 -22.97
N GLU A 76 -15.42 -15.18 -22.24
CA GLU A 76 -14.70 -16.36 -22.73
C GLU A 76 -15.44 -17.65 -22.37
N ASP A 77 -16.05 -17.70 -21.19
CA ASP A 77 -16.86 -18.83 -20.73
C ASP A 77 -17.95 -18.37 -19.74
N VAL A 78 -19.00 -19.18 -19.57
CA VAL A 78 -20.17 -18.85 -18.75
C VAL A 78 -20.50 -20.02 -17.83
N GLU A 79 -20.46 -19.76 -16.53
CA GLU A 79 -20.78 -20.75 -15.50
C GLU A 79 -22.23 -20.61 -15.00
N LYS A 80 -22.74 -19.37 -14.98
CA LYS A 80 -24.10 -19.05 -14.55
C LYS A 80 -24.58 -17.79 -15.28
N GLY A 81 -25.88 -17.70 -15.55
CA GLY A 81 -26.50 -16.50 -16.13
C GLY A 81 -26.89 -16.65 -17.59
N GLU A 82 -27.17 -15.52 -18.23
CA GLU A 82 -27.75 -15.47 -19.59
C GLU A 82 -26.73 -15.08 -20.67
N ALA A 83 -25.57 -14.56 -20.26
CA ALA A 83 -24.49 -14.22 -21.18
C ALA A 83 -24.04 -15.45 -21.98
N LYS A 84 -23.45 -15.20 -23.15
CA LYS A 84 -22.88 -16.22 -24.03
C LYS A 84 -21.42 -15.94 -24.29
N ARG A 85 -20.67 -16.99 -24.58
CA ARG A 85 -19.29 -16.86 -25.07
C ARG A 85 -19.25 -15.96 -26.31
N GLY A 86 -18.34 -14.98 -26.28
CA GLY A 86 -18.18 -13.96 -27.30
C GLY A 86 -19.00 -12.70 -27.07
N ASP A 87 -19.92 -12.69 -26.10
CA ASP A 87 -20.66 -11.48 -25.76
C ASP A 87 -19.74 -10.43 -25.15
N ARG A 88 -20.06 -9.18 -25.45
CA ARG A 88 -19.48 -8.02 -24.80
C ARG A 88 -20.47 -7.50 -23.76
N ILE A 89 -20.07 -7.49 -22.50
CA ILE A 89 -20.88 -7.01 -21.38
C ILE A 89 -20.12 -5.93 -20.61
N GLU A 90 -20.85 -5.09 -19.89
CA GLU A 90 -20.28 -4.08 -19.01
C GLU A 90 -20.56 -4.45 -17.56
N ALA A 91 -19.55 -4.34 -16.71
CA ALA A 91 -19.68 -4.60 -15.28
C ALA A 91 -19.09 -3.45 -14.46
N THR A 92 -19.81 -3.02 -13.43
CA THR A 92 -19.36 -1.95 -12.55
C THR A 92 -18.74 -2.49 -11.26
N ALA A 93 -17.68 -1.83 -10.80
CA ALA A 93 -17.06 -2.08 -9.51
C ALA A 93 -16.59 -0.76 -8.91
N TRP A 94 -16.21 -0.77 -7.65
CA TRP A 94 -15.65 0.41 -6.99
C TRP A 94 -14.63 0.04 -5.93
N HIS A 95 -13.64 0.91 -5.78
CA HIS A 95 -12.61 0.85 -4.76
C HIS A 95 -12.42 2.22 -4.12
N ARG A 96 -12.07 2.28 -2.83
CA ARG A 96 -11.65 3.54 -2.22
C ARG A 96 -10.44 3.38 -1.31
N ALA A 97 -9.61 4.41 -1.33
CA ALA A 97 -8.42 4.56 -0.50
C ALA A 97 -8.58 5.75 0.44
N TRP A 98 -8.07 5.63 1.67
CA TRP A 98 -8.01 6.73 2.61
C TRP A 98 -6.80 7.60 2.31
N VAL A 99 -7.04 8.87 2.05
CA VAL A 99 -6.03 9.90 1.75
C VAL A 99 -6.02 11.02 2.81
N GLY A 100 -6.88 10.91 3.83
CA GLY A 100 -6.97 11.85 4.94
C GLY A 100 -5.86 11.68 5.99
N LEU A 101 -5.79 12.64 6.92
CA LEU A 101 -4.84 12.59 8.03
C LEU A 101 -5.23 11.52 9.07
N GLY A 102 -4.23 10.80 9.57
CA GLY A 102 -4.42 9.74 10.58
C GLY A 102 -4.89 8.40 9.98
N GLY A 103 -5.33 7.50 10.85
CA GLY A 103 -5.85 6.20 10.42
C GLY A 103 -7.23 6.33 9.75
N PRO A 104 -7.55 5.49 8.76
CA PRO A 104 -8.87 5.49 8.14
C PRO A 104 -9.97 5.21 9.17
N PRO A 105 -11.12 5.90 9.10
CA PRO A 105 -12.28 5.52 9.90
C PRO A 105 -12.76 4.12 9.52
N PRO A 106 -13.37 3.36 10.46
CA PRO A 106 -13.80 1.99 10.22
C PRO A 106 -14.89 1.96 9.15
N SER A 107 -14.53 1.47 7.96
CA SER A 107 -15.45 1.43 6.82
C SER A 107 -14.95 0.44 5.76
N SER A 108 -15.83 0.01 4.86
CA SER A 108 -15.45 -0.86 3.73
C SER A 108 -14.57 -0.11 2.74
N VAL A 109 -13.61 -0.79 2.13
CA VAL A 109 -12.74 -0.26 1.07
C VAL A 109 -13.23 -0.61 -0.34
N GLY A 110 -14.35 -1.35 -0.46
CA GLY A 110 -14.93 -1.75 -1.73
C GLY A 110 -14.40 -3.10 -2.25
N HIS A 111 -14.29 -3.21 -3.57
CA HIS A 111 -13.94 -4.44 -4.27
C HIS A 111 -12.44 -4.72 -4.24
N ARG A 112 -12.06 -5.96 -3.96
CA ARG A 112 -10.68 -6.48 -4.05
C ARG A 112 -10.66 -8.00 -4.31
N PRO A 113 -9.75 -8.51 -5.16
CA PRO A 113 -8.90 -7.76 -6.10
C PRO A 113 -9.69 -7.19 -7.29
N LEU A 114 -9.11 -6.22 -8.01
CA LEU A 114 -9.65 -5.73 -9.28
C LEU A 114 -8.71 -6.16 -10.44
N PRO A 115 -9.26 -6.56 -11.60
CA PRO A 115 -8.47 -6.97 -12.75
C PRO A 115 -7.94 -5.76 -13.52
N LEU A 116 -6.83 -5.94 -14.24
CA LEU A 116 -6.28 -4.93 -15.15
C LEU A 116 -6.76 -5.19 -16.58
N ALA A 117 -6.68 -4.17 -17.43
CA ALA A 117 -6.97 -4.31 -18.85
C ALA A 117 -6.12 -5.42 -19.49
N GLY A 118 -6.74 -6.27 -20.30
CA GLY A 118 -6.12 -7.41 -20.98
C GLY A 118 -6.13 -8.71 -20.18
N GLU A 119 -6.36 -8.65 -18.86
CA GLU A 119 -6.38 -9.83 -17.99
C GLU A 119 -7.66 -10.64 -18.12
N ILE A 120 -7.55 -11.92 -17.79
CA ILE A 120 -8.70 -12.82 -17.66
C ILE A 120 -8.97 -13.01 -16.18
N ALA A 121 -10.23 -12.85 -15.79
CA ALA A 121 -10.70 -13.12 -14.45
C ALA A 121 -12.08 -13.76 -14.49
N ARG A 122 -12.42 -14.51 -13.43
CA ARG A 122 -13.79 -14.95 -13.18
C ARG A 122 -14.50 -13.83 -12.43
N PHE A 123 -15.66 -13.44 -12.94
CA PHE A 123 -16.52 -12.41 -12.38
C PHE A 123 -17.80 -13.04 -11.84
N HIS A 124 -18.06 -12.77 -10.57
CA HIS A 124 -19.32 -13.00 -9.88
C HIS A 124 -20.13 -11.70 -9.96
N LEU A 125 -21.16 -11.71 -10.78
CA LEU A 125 -21.94 -10.53 -11.15
C LEU A 125 -23.35 -10.63 -10.61
N ARG A 126 -23.91 -9.50 -10.21
CA ARG A 126 -25.30 -9.33 -9.82
C ARG A 126 -25.95 -8.28 -10.69
N ARG A 127 -27.05 -8.64 -11.34
CA ARG A 127 -27.91 -7.71 -12.06
C ARG A 127 -28.73 -6.90 -11.07
N THR A 128 -28.66 -5.57 -11.17
CA THR A 128 -29.50 -4.65 -10.40
C THR A 128 -30.91 -4.58 -11.00
N ASP A 129 -31.85 -3.95 -10.28
CA ASP A 129 -33.21 -3.71 -10.78
C ASP A 129 -33.24 -2.83 -12.04
N GLU A 130 -32.18 -2.04 -12.26
CA GLU A 130 -31.97 -1.19 -13.44
C GLU A 130 -31.34 -1.96 -14.61
N GLY A 131 -31.03 -3.25 -14.43
CA GLY A 131 -30.41 -4.11 -15.44
C GLY A 131 -28.90 -4.00 -15.55
N VAL A 132 -28.26 -3.18 -14.71
CA VAL A 132 -26.80 -3.00 -14.68
C VAL A 132 -26.16 -4.21 -14.01
N LEU A 133 -25.05 -4.70 -14.54
CA LEU A 133 -24.26 -5.75 -13.91
C LEU A 133 -23.26 -5.10 -12.95
N GLU A 134 -23.40 -5.42 -11.66
CA GLU A 134 -22.47 -5.00 -10.61
C GLU A 134 -21.64 -6.22 -10.16
N VAL A 135 -20.34 -6.03 -9.93
CA VAL A 135 -19.51 -7.06 -9.31
C VAL A 135 -19.98 -7.29 -7.86
N VAL A 136 -19.99 -8.55 -7.42
CA VAL A 136 -20.38 -8.87 -6.05
C VAL A 136 -19.29 -8.42 -5.06
N LEU A 137 -19.64 -7.57 -4.10
CA LEU A 137 -18.74 -7.17 -3.01
C LEU A 137 -18.51 -8.31 -2.00
N PRO A 138 -17.35 -8.35 -1.32
CA PRO A 138 -16.16 -7.53 -1.54
C PRO A 138 -15.17 -8.16 -2.54
N ASN A 139 -15.33 -9.44 -2.88
CA ASN A 139 -14.35 -10.24 -3.63
C ASN A 139 -14.96 -11.03 -4.81
N GLY A 140 -15.91 -10.43 -5.52
CA GLY A 140 -16.55 -11.03 -6.70
C GLY A 140 -15.67 -11.13 -7.94
N VAL A 141 -14.37 -10.87 -7.82
CA VAL A 141 -13.39 -11.11 -8.89
C VAL A 141 -12.37 -12.12 -8.41
N GLU A 142 -12.22 -13.21 -9.17
CA GLU A 142 -11.15 -14.18 -8.99
C GLU A 142 -10.18 -14.03 -10.16
N LEU A 143 -8.98 -13.52 -9.88
CA LEU A 143 -7.94 -13.34 -10.88
C LEU A 143 -7.37 -14.70 -11.35
N ALA A 144 -6.96 -14.77 -12.61
CA ALA A 144 -6.17 -15.90 -13.09
C ALA A 144 -4.85 -16.03 -12.31
N THR A 145 -4.35 -17.27 -12.16
CA THR A 145 -3.13 -17.57 -11.38
C THR A 145 -1.87 -16.81 -11.85
N SER A 146 -1.85 -16.36 -13.10
CA SER A 146 -0.73 -15.58 -13.66
C SER A 146 -0.74 -14.10 -13.26
N ALA A 147 -1.83 -13.59 -12.70
CA ALA A 147 -1.96 -12.19 -12.32
C ALA A 147 -1.34 -11.96 -10.93
N ASP A 148 -0.58 -10.87 -10.76
CA ASP A 148 -0.06 -10.47 -9.45
C ASP A 148 -1.17 -9.81 -8.60
N PRO A 149 -1.66 -10.43 -7.51
CA PRO A 149 -2.75 -9.89 -6.72
C PRO A 149 -2.37 -8.62 -5.94
N LEU A 150 -1.08 -8.37 -5.74
CA LEU A 150 -0.55 -7.26 -4.95
C LEU A 150 -0.08 -6.08 -5.81
N ASP A 151 -0.35 -6.12 -7.11
CA ASP A 151 0.01 -5.03 -8.02
C ASP A 151 -0.62 -3.70 -7.55
N PRO A 152 0.21 -2.67 -7.28
CA PRO A 152 -0.26 -1.37 -6.79
C PRO A 152 -1.26 -0.68 -7.73
N VAL A 153 -1.19 -0.94 -9.05
CA VAL A 153 -2.10 -0.37 -10.04
C VAL A 153 -3.54 -0.83 -9.83
N ARG A 154 -3.74 -2.06 -9.32
CA ARG A 154 -5.06 -2.59 -8.98
C ARG A 154 -5.73 -1.84 -7.83
N TYR A 155 -4.92 -1.25 -6.95
CA TYR A 155 -5.36 -0.43 -5.84
C TYR A 155 -5.44 1.05 -6.21
N GLY A 156 -5.12 1.38 -7.46
CA GLY A 156 -5.20 2.72 -7.99
C GLY A 156 -3.91 3.52 -7.90
N ASP A 157 -2.78 2.93 -7.55
CA ASP A 157 -1.53 3.64 -7.77
C ASP A 157 -1.30 3.83 -9.28
N ALA A 158 -0.64 4.93 -9.65
CA ALA A 158 -0.31 5.16 -11.06
C ALA A 158 0.55 3.98 -11.57
N PRO A 159 0.38 3.56 -12.84
CA PRO A 159 1.28 2.59 -13.45
C PRO A 159 2.72 2.99 -13.19
N ARG A 160 3.50 2.09 -12.58
CA ARG A 160 4.92 2.30 -12.42
C ARG A 160 5.52 2.30 -13.82
N VAL A 161 5.83 3.49 -14.34
CA VAL A 161 6.61 3.62 -15.56
C VAL A 161 8.03 3.19 -15.19
N GLU A 162 8.31 1.90 -15.34
CA GLU A 162 9.69 1.46 -15.46
C GLU A 162 10.21 2.08 -16.76
N PRO A 163 11.36 2.80 -16.74
CA PRO A 163 11.91 3.35 -17.97
C PRO A 163 12.21 2.18 -18.91
N ASP A 164 11.48 2.15 -20.02
CA ASP A 164 11.61 1.15 -21.07
C ASP A 164 13.08 1.10 -21.52
N GLY A 165 13.71 -0.06 -21.40
CA GLY A 165 15.12 -0.26 -21.71
C GLY A 165 15.44 -0.27 -23.20
N SER A 166 14.58 0.32 -24.04
CA SER A 166 14.64 0.22 -25.50
C SER A 166 14.95 1.53 -26.24
N ASP A 167 15.14 2.66 -25.56
CA ASP A 167 15.69 3.86 -26.18
C ASP A 167 17.20 3.97 -25.94
N ALA A 168 17.93 3.19 -26.73
CA ALA A 168 19.31 3.50 -27.07
C ALA A 168 19.35 4.81 -27.87
N SER A 169 19.28 5.93 -27.18
CA SER A 169 19.82 7.20 -27.67
C SER A 169 21.07 7.52 -26.86
N ASP A 170 22.18 7.49 -27.59
CA ASP A 170 23.47 8.03 -27.20
C ASP A 170 23.28 9.47 -26.72
N ASP A 171 23.16 9.67 -25.41
CA ASP A 171 23.58 10.91 -24.77
C ASP A 171 24.24 10.56 -23.45
N THR A 172 25.56 10.52 -23.53
CA THR A 172 26.48 10.25 -22.43
C THR A 172 26.48 11.45 -21.47
N ALA A 173 25.44 11.56 -20.65
CA ALA A 173 25.51 12.26 -19.38
C ALA A 173 25.40 11.21 -18.30
N ALA A 174 26.55 10.71 -17.84
CA ALA A 174 26.67 9.78 -16.74
C ALA A 174 25.86 10.28 -15.53
N LYS A 175 24.62 9.79 -15.39
CA LYS A 175 23.84 9.96 -14.18
C LYS A 175 24.57 9.10 -13.15
N ALA A 176 25.25 9.78 -12.23
CA ALA A 176 25.97 9.14 -11.14
C ALA A 176 25.07 8.06 -10.52
N PRO A 177 25.62 6.87 -10.19
CA PRO A 177 24.85 5.79 -9.60
C PRO A 177 24.05 6.35 -8.43
N VAL A 178 22.73 6.15 -8.46
CA VAL A 178 21.84 6.51 -7.34
C VAL A 178 22.38 5.76 -6.13
N ASP A 179 22.98 6.51 -5.21
CA ASP A 179 23.66 5.98 -4.04
C ASP A 179 22.62 5.19 -3.21
N PRO A 180 22.77 3.86 -3.08
CA PRO A 180 21.78 3.01 -2.42
C PRO A 180 21.62 3.33 -0.93
N PHE A 181 22.55 4.08 -0.34
CA PHE A 181 22.53 4.40 1.08
C PHE A 181 22.25 5.88 1.38
N GLY A 182 22.36 6.80 0.42
CA GLY A 182 22.25 8.23 0.69
C GLY A 182 23.44 8.76 1.50
N TRP A 183 23.87 9.98 1.18
CA TRP A 183 25.03 10.60 1.83
C TRP A 183 24.83 10.82 3.33
N ASP A 184 23.58 10.99 3.78
CA ASP A 184 23.20 11.10 5.19
C ASP A 184 23.53 9.82 5.97
N VAL A 185 23.20 8.64 5.44
CA VAL A 185 23.50 7.35 6.09
C VAL A 185 25.01 7.10 6.11
N ILE A 186 25.72 7.39 5.02
CA ILE A 186 27.18 7.23 4.94
C ILE A 186 27.87 8.13 5.99
N LEU A 187 27.44 9.39 6.12
CA LEU A 187 27.97 10.31 7.12
C LEU A 187 27.72 9.82 8.55
N ILE A 188 26.52 9.28 8.82
CA ILE A 188 26.20 8.70 10.14
C ILE A 188 27.09 7.49 10.43
N LEU A 189 27.23 6.56 9.47
CA LEU A 189 28.03 5.35 9.63
C LEU A 189 29.52 5.66 9.84
N LEU A 190 30.04 6.73 9.23
CA LEU A 190 31.44 7.13 9.39
C LEU A 190 31.65 7.97 10.67
N ALA A 191 30.64 8.72 11.13
CA ALA A 191 30.72 9.51 12.36
C ALA A 191 30.77 8.65 13.63
N LEU A 192 30.11 7.49 13.65
CA LEU A 192 30.07 6.58 14.80
C LEU A 192 31.45 6.05 15.26
N PRO A 193 32.29 5.45 14.40
CA PRO A 193 33.61 4.98 14.80
C PRO A 193 34.55 6.14 15.17
N VAL A 194 34.42 7.31 14.54
CA VAL A 194 35.19 8.52 14.91
C VAL A 194 34.79 9.03 16.29
N LEU A 195 33.49 9.04 16.61
CA LEU A 195 32.98 9.37 17.94
C LEU A 195 33.52 8.42 19.00
N VAL A 196 33.39 7.10 18.78
CA VAL A 196 33.88 6.06 19.70
C VAL A 196 35.40 6.15 19.86
N GLY A 197 36.13 6.41 18.77
CA GLY A 197 37.58 6.63 18.80
C GLY A 197 37.98 7.88 19.59
N SER A 198 37.20 8.96 19.49
CA SER A 198 37.46 10.20 20.23
C SER A 198 37.40 10.01 21.75
N LEU A 199 36.50 9.14 22.23
CA LEU A 199 36.35 8.84 23.66
C LEU A 199 37.57 8.11 24.25
N LYS A 200 38.40 7.49 23.41
CA LYS A 200 39.63 6.80 23.81
C LYS A 200 40.89 7.67 23.76
N GLN A 201 40.81 8.89 23.22
CA GLN A 201 41.98 9.77 23.07
C GLN A 201 42.05 10.80 24.21
N PRO A 202 43.26 11.13 24.73
CA PRO A 202 43.43 12.21 25.70
C PRO A 202 43.75 13.56 25.02
N GLY A 203 43.45 14.66 25.71
CA GLY A 203 43.91 16.00 25.36
C GLY A 203 43.30 16.59 24.08
N LYS A 204 44.10 17.33 23.31
CA LYS A 204 43.63 18.11 22.15
C LYS A 204 43.06 17.22 21.04
N ALA A 205 43.62 16.02 20.84
CA ALA A 205 43.17 15.07 19.82
C ALA A 205 41.70 14.62 20.02
N ARG A 206 41.26 14.48 21.28
CA ARG A 206 39.85 14.19 21.61
C ARG A 206 38.92 15.26 21.06
N TRP A 207 39.21 16.52 21.33
CA TRP A 207 38.38 17.64 20.93
C TRP A 207 38.32 17.82 19.40
N THR A 208 39.45 17.56 18.71
CA THR A 208 39.49 17.59 17.25
C THR A 208 38.60 16.51 16.64
N LEU A 209 38.69 15.26 17.12
CA LEU A 209 37.88 14.15 16.61
C LEU A 209 36.39 14.31 16.94
N LEU A 210 36.06 14.85 18.12
CA LEU A 210 34.69 15.12 18.53
C LEU A 210 34.07 16.24 17.68
N GLY A 211 34.85 17.27 17.33
CA GLY A 211 34.45 18.31 16.40
C GLY A 211 34.21 17.80 14.98
N ILE A 212 35.07 16.89 14.48
CA ILE A 212 34.89 16.24 13.17
C ILE A 212 33.62 15.39 13.18
N SER A 213 33.41 14.56 14.21
CA SER A 213 32.21 13.74 14.33
C SER A 213 30.93 14.59 14.40
N LEU A 214 30.95 15.71 15.14
CA LEU A 214 29.83 16.64 15.22
C LEU A 214 29.50 17.27 13.86
N LEU A 215 30.52 17.70 13.10
CA LEU A 215 30.34 18.27 11.77
C LEU A 215 29.66 17.27 10.81
N MET A 216 30.03 16.00 10.89
CA MET A 216 29.44 14.94 10.08
C MET A 216 27.97 14.68 10.44
N PHE A 217 27.62 14.66 11.73
CA PHE A 217 26.23 14.53 12.17
C PHE A 217 25.38 15.74 11.76
N VAL A 218 25.93 16.96 11.86
CA VAL A 218 25.23 18.17 11.39
C VAL A 218 25.04 18.15 9.87
N GLY A 219 26.05 17.72 9.12
CA GLY A 219 25.95 17.54 7.66
C GLY A 219 24.86 16.53 7.27
N ALA A 220 24.81 15.38 7.96
CA ALA A 220 23.75 14.40 7.74
C ALA A 220 22.35 14.96 8.06
N ALA A 221 22.20 15.69 9.16
CA ALA A 221 20.94 16.31 9.53
C ALA A 221 20.47 17.37 8.51
N LEU A 222 21.39 18.17 7.97
CA LEU A 222 21.07 19.17 6.94
C LEU A 222 20.64 18.52 5.62
N ILE A 223 21.27 17.41 5.23
CA ILE A 223 20.89 16.64 4.03
C ILE A 223 19.51 16.00 4.22
N ALA A 224 19.22 15.46 5.40
CA ALA A 224 17.94 14.82 5.68
C ALA A 224 16.74 15.79 5.77
N ILE A 225 16.99 17.09 5.98
CA ILE A 225 15.95 18.13 6.09
C ILE A 225 15.77 18.91 4.77
N SER A 226 16.75 18.85 3.87
CA SER A 226 16.73 19.52 2.54
C SER A 226 15.95 18.71 1.51
#